data_AF-A0ABD3QAG3-F1
#
_entry.id   AF-A0ABD3QAG3-F1
#
_cell.length_a   1.000
_cell.length_b   1.000
_cell.length_c   1.000
_cell.angle_alpha   90.00
_cell.angle_beta   90.00
_cell.angle_gamma   90.00
#
_symmetry.space_group_name_H-M   'P 1'
#
loop_
_entity.id
_entity.type
_entity.pdbx_description
1 polymer ?
#
loop_
_entity_poly.entity_id
_entity_poly.type
_entity_poly.pdbx_seq_one_letter_code
_entity_poly.pdbx_strand_id
1 'polypeptide(L)'
;MTAQPILLLLPIISICIFNFGMLILIRVLFPTILTHPWKAPDKRERKRDKETTVVFAGSFNPPHWGHLVMIRYLAERYGSVICCIGFNPSKQYDVTAQQRADILKGMVSNISLNNVRVDVVSGYIWRHARAQNAKLFFRGIRTWAEDGADELKLLIQNTYGPLLLGRVWPINTVFLEGDPRYRGASSTLVRGLCVRIKRNEDQDGAMEELKELVPESVLDQIVEVYGT
;
A
#
# COMPACT_ATOMS: atom_id res chain seq x y z
N MET A 1 -30.33 34.44 -33.38
CA MET A 1 -28.86 34.62 -33.48
C MET A 1 -28.16 34.21 -32.19
N THR A 2 -28.10 32.91 -31.86
CA THR A 2 -27.48 32.44 -30.58
C THR A 2 -26.68 31.13 -30.67
N ALA A 3 -26.55 30.50 -31.85
CA ALA A 3 -25.90 29.19 -32.00
C ALA A 3 -24.38 29.24 -32.28
N GLN A 4 -23.85 30.37 -32.77
CA GLN A 4 -22.42 30.53 -33.10
C GLN A 4 -21.44 30.30 -31.93
N PRO A 5 -21.69 30.78 -30.69
CA PRO A 5 -20.71 30.60 -29.61
C PRO A 5 -20.62 29.13 -29.14
N ILE A 6 -21.70 28.35 -29.20
CA ILE A 6 -21.70 26.95 -28.78
C ILE A 6 -20.92 26.08 -29.78
N LEU A 7 -21.06 26.35 -31.08
CA LEU A 7 -20.37 25.59 -32.13
C LEU A 7 -18.83 25.75 -32.07
N LEU A 8 -18.36 26.93 -31.66
CA LEU A 8 -16.93 27.21 -31.46
C LEU A 8 -16.34 26.53 -30.22
N LEU A 9 -17.17 26.16 -29.24
CA LEU A 9 -16.72 25.48 -28.02
C LEU A 9 -16.59 23.96 -28.19
N LEU A 10 -17.29 23.35 -29.15
CA LEU A 10 -17.23 21.91 -29.42
C LEU A 10 -15.82 21.37 -29.66
N PRO A 11 -14.95 21.98 -30.50
CA PRO A 11 -13.60 21.47 -30.70
C PRO A 11 -12.75 21.57 -29.42
N ILE A 12 -12.93 22.65 -28.64
CA ILE A 12 -12.22 22.85 -27.36
C ILE A 12 -12.62 21.77 -26.37
N ILE A 13 -13.93 21.52 -26.22
CA ILE A 13 -14.47 20.47 -25.34
C ILE A 13 -13.94 19.10 -25.76
N SER A 14 -13.93 18.80 -27.06
CA SER A 14 -13.40 17.54 -27.60
C SER A 14 -11.92 17.35 -27.26
N ILE A 15 -11.09 18.39 -27.47
CA ILE A 15 -9.66 18.37 -27.10
C ILE A 15 -9.47 18.17 -25.59
N CYS A 16 -10.27 18.84 -24.75
CA CYS A 16 -10.23 18.67 -23.30
C CYS A 16 -10.57 17.24 -22.87
N ILE A 17 -11.63 16.65 -23.45
CA ILE A 17 -12.02 15.25 -23.17
C ILE A 17 -10.93 14.29 -23.62
N PHE A 18 -10.37 14.49 -24.81
CA PHE A 18 -9.28 13.66 -25.33
C PHE A 18 -8.04 13.72 -24.43
N ASN A 19 -7.58 14.93 -24.08
CA ASN A 19 -6.43 15.10 -23.19
C ASN A 19 -6.68 14.50 -21.81
N PHE A 20 -7.88 14.66 -21.26
CA PHE A 20 -8.27 14.05 -19.98
C PHE A 20 -8.22 12.52 -20.06
N GLY A 21 -8.79 11.94 -21.11
CA GLY A 21 -8.74 10.50 -21.37
C GLY A 21 -7.31 9.99 -21.53
N MET A 22 -6.46 10.72 -22.25
CA MET A 22 -5.04 10.40 -22.43
C MET A 22 -4.26 10.41 -21.12
N LEU A 23 -4.49 11.39 -20.23
CA LEU A 23 -3.83 11.44 -18.93
C LEU A 23 -4.19 10.23 -18.05
N ILE A 24 -5.46 9.82 -18.07
CA ILE A 24 -5.92 8.62 -17.36
C ILE A 24 -5.33 7.35 -17.97
N LEU A 25 -5.28 7.27 -19.30
CA LEU A 25 -4.70 6.13 -20.00
C LEU A 25 -3.20 5.98 -19.71
N ILE A 26 -2.43 7.08 -19.83
CA ILE A 26 -0.99 7.10 -19.54
C ILE A 26 -0.72 6.61 -18.12
N ARG A 27 -1.51 7.06 -17.15
CA ARG A 27 -1.38 6.66 -15.76
C ARG A 27 -1.53 5.15 -15.55
N VAL A 28 -2.41 4.48 -16.31
CA VAL A 28 -2.64 3.03 -16.22
C VAL A 28 -1.58 2.26 -17.00
N LEU A 29 -1.22 2.71 -18.19
CA LEU A 29 -0.23 2.05 -19.05
C LEU A 29 1.20 2.21 -18.55
N PHE A 30 1.50 3.32 -17.88
CA PHE A 30 2.82 3.67 -17.36
C PHE A 30 2.74 3.90 -15.85
N PRO A 31 2.57 2.80 -15.06
CA PRO A 31 2.52 2.89 -13.61
C PRO A 31 3.82 3.49 -13.06
N THR A 32 3.72 4.34 -12.06
CA THR A 32 4.90 4.90 -11.38
C THR A 32 5.48 3.85 -10.44
N ILE A 33 6.69 3.40 -10.73
CA ILE A 33 7.40 2.38 -9.94
C ILE A 33 8.69 3.01 -9.39
N LEU A 34 8.85 2.96 -8.08
CA LEU A 34 10.07 3.34 -7.39
C LEU A 34 10.85 2.07 -7.06
N THR A 35 11.89 1.83 -7.86
CA THR A 35 12.79 0.69 -7.71
C THR A 35 13.76 0.91 -6.55
N HIS A 36 14.14 -0.17 -5.86
CA HIS A 36 15.18 -0.11 -4.83
C HIS A 36 16.58 -0.02 -5.48
N PRO A 37 17.53 0.80 -4.97
CA PRO A 37 17.43 1.63 -3.76
C PRO A 37 16.59 2.89 -3.96
N TRP A 38 15.72 3.19 -2.99
CA TRP A 38 14.87 4.37 -3.07
C TRP A 38 15.69 5.65 -2.87
N LYS A 39 15.63 6.55 -3.86
CA LYS A 39 16.41 7.79 -3.84
C LYS A 39 16.00 8.71 -2.70
N ALA A 40 16.99 9.25 -1.98
CA ALA A 40 16.77 10.30 -1.01
C ALA A 40 16.26 11.58 -1.71
N PRO A 41 15.24 12.27 -1.16
CA PRO A 41 14.74 13.52 -1.71
C PRO A 41 15.79 14.63 -1.65
N ASP A 42 15.75 15.60 -2.57
CA ASP A 42 16.54 16.84 -2.46
C ASP A 42 16.05 17.77 -1.32
N LYS A 43 16.70 18.92 -1.09
CA LYS A 43 16.30 19.84 0.00
C LYS A 43 14.87 20.42 -0.17
N ARG A 44 14.47 20.75 -1.40
CA ARG A 44 13.14 21.32 -1.69
C ARG A 44 12.07 20.24 -1.60
N GLU A 45 12.37 19.06 -2.14
CA GLU A 45 11.51 17.88 -2.04
C GLU A 45 11.29 17.48 -0.58
N ARG A 46 12.33 17.46 0.24
CA ARG A 46 12.23 17.15 1.68
C ARG A 46 11.20 18.01 2.40
N LYS A 47 11.22 19.33 2.18
CA LYS A 47 10.28 20.24 2.85
C LYS A 47 8.83 19.90 2.48
N ARG A 48 8.56 19.75 1.18
CA ARG A 48 7.24 19.40 0.65
C ARG A 48 6.79 18.00 1.13
N ASP A 49 7.68 17.02 1.08
CA ASP A 49 7.38 15.65 1.48
C ASP A 49 7.03 15.60 2.98
N LYS A 50 7.68 16.42 3.82
CA LYS A 50 7.36 16.54 5.26
C LYS A 50 6.01 17.20 5.57
N GLU A 51 5.41 17.90 4.62
CA GLU A 51 4.04 18.43 4.73
C GLU A 51 3.01 17.48 4.08
N THR A 52 3.47 16.36 3.51
CA THR A 52 2.65 15.45 2.73
C THR A 52 2.17 14.26 3.56
N THR A 53 0.86 13.99 3.48
CA THR A 53 0.25 12.75 3.96
C THR A 53 0.21 11.71 2.84
N VAL A 54 0.61 10.48 3.14
CA VAL A 54 0.59 9.36 2.20
C VAL A 54 -0.16 8.18 2.79
N VAL A 55 -0.81 7.41 1.93
CA VAL A 55 -1.42 6.12 2.31
C VAL A 55 -0.54 5.00 1.80
N PHE A 56 -0.25 4.00 2.64
CA PHE A 56 0.36 2.75 2.22
C PHE A 56 -0.64 1.61 2.40
N ALA A 57 -1.20 1.13 1.30
CA ALA A 57 -2.23 0.11 1.36
C ALA A 57 -1.63 -1.29 1.24
N GLY A 58 -2.12 -2.22 2.04
CA GLY A 58 -1.67 -3.61 2.06
C GLY A 58 -2.73 -4.54 2.66
N SER A 59 -2.63 -5.84 2.37
CA SER A 59 -3.40 -6.83 3.13
C SER A 59 -2.76 -7.10 4.49
N PHE A 60 -1.42 -7.02 4.57
CA PHE A 60 -0.62 -7.27 5.77
C PHE A 60 -1.05 -8.55 6.48
N ASN A 61 -1.04 -9.69 5.77
CA ASN A 61 -1.65 -10.93 6.26
C ASN A 61 -0.68 -12.12 6.42
N PRO A 62 0.27 -12.09 7.38
CA PRO A 62 0.61 -10.99 8.28
C PRO A 62 1.59 -9.95 7.71
N PRO A 63 1.80 -8.80 8.40
CA PRO A 63 2.95 -7.93 8.14
C PRO A 63 4.28 -8.66 8.45
N HIS A 64 5.37 -8.18 7.86
CA HIS A 64 6.72 -8.75 8.00
C HIS A 64 7.80 -7.70 7.69
N TRP A 65 9.08 -8.03 7.82
CA TRP A 65 10.19 -7.07 7.65
C TRP A 65 10.14 -6.29 6.33
N GLY A 66 9.89 -6.97 5.21
CA GLY A 66 9.69 -6.31 3.91
C GLY A 66 8.67 -5.17 3.93
N HIS A 67 7.54 -5.33 4.65
CA HIS A 67 6.57 -4.25 4.84
C HIS A 67 7.12 -3.14 5.73
N LEU A 68 7.74 -3.51 6.85
CA LEU A 68 8.23 -2.55 7.85
C LEU A 68 9.34 -1.65 7.29
N VAL A 69 10.20 -2.17 6.43
CA VAL A 69 11.26 -1.40 5.76
C VAL A 69 10.67 -0.36 4.82
N MET A 70 9.63 -0.70 4.05
CA MET A 70 8.91 0.27 3.22
C MET A 70 8.22 1.34 4.06
N ILE A 71 7.55 0.93 5.16
CA ILE A 71 6.88 1.85 6.08
C ILE A 71 7.89 2.82 6.70
N ARG A 72 9.04 2.33 7.14
CA ARG A 72 10.13 3.14 7.67
C ARG A 72 10.63 4.15 6.64
N TYR A 73 10.88 3.72 5.40
CA TYR A 73 11.28 4.63 4.33
C TYR A 73 10.23 5.73 4.09
N LEU A 74 8.95 5.37 4.04
CA LEU A 74 7.87 6.34 3.88
C LEU A 74 7.79 7.29 5.08
N ALA A 75 7.97 6.80 6.30
CA ALA A 75 7.92 7.58 7.54
C ALA A 75 9.09 8.58 7.62
N GLU A 76 10.29 8.16 7.22
CA GLU A 76 11.46 9.02 7.15
C GLU A 76 11.31 10.10 6.07
N ARG A 77 10.61 9.81 4.97
CA ARG A 77 10.41 10.74 3.85
C ARG A 77 9.25 11.71 4.04
N TYR A 78 8.10 11.21 4.49
CA TYR A 78 6.85 11.97 4.51
C TYR A 78 6.49 12.51 5.90
N GLY A 79 5.51 13.43 5.94
CA GLY A 79 5.00 14.02 7.18
C GLY A 79 4.09 13.08 7.96
N SER A 80 3.20 12.37 7.25
CA SER A 80 2.24 11.42 7.82
C SER A 80 2.11 10.21 6.89
N VAL A 81 2.16 9.01 7.46
CA VAL A 81 1.99 7.74 6.76
C VAL A 81 0.80 7.01 7.36
N ILE A 82 -0.16 6.65 6.52
CA ILE A 82 -1.34 5.91 6.95
C ILE A 82 -1.29 4.52 6.31
N CYS A 83 -0.98 3.51 7.10
CA CYS A 83 -1.04 2.12 6.70
C CYS A 83 -2.50 1.66 6.68
N CYS A 84 -3.06 1.48 5.48
CA CYS A 84 -4.45 1.08 5.31
C CYS A 84 -4.55 -0.42 5.09
N ILE A 85 -5.29 -1.08 5.98
CA ILE A 85 -5.65 -2.49 5.85
C ILE A 85 -7.05 -2.56 5.25
N GLY A 86 -7.10 -2.93 3.97
CA GLY A 86 -8.36 -3.08 3.26
C GLY A 86 -9.10 -4.35 3.66
N PHE A 87 -10.42 -4.24 3.83
CA PHE A 87 -11.32 -5.38 3.77
C PHE A 87 -11.60 -5.72 2.30
N ASN A 88 -11.15 -6.87 1.82
CA ASN A 88 -11.46 -7.36 0.49
C ASN A 88 -12.50 -8.48 0.61
N PRO A 89 -13.78 -8.25 0.25
CA PRO A 89 -14.83 -9.26 0.34
C PRO A 89 -14.56 -10.51 -0.51
N SER A 90 -13.76 -10.37 -1.57
CA SER A 90 -13.38 -11.46 -2.47
C SER A 90 -12.21 -12.31 -1.95
N LYS A 91 -11.57 -11.91 -0.84
CA LYS A 91 -10.50 -12.66 -0.21
C LYS A 91 -10.96 -13.13 1.17
N GLN A 92 -11.05 -14.45 1.35
CA GLN A 92 -11.19 -15.01 2.68
C GLN A 92 -9.82 -14.96 3.37
N TYR A 93 -9.82 -14.38 4.56
CA TYR A 93 -8.66 -14.35 5.44
C TYR A 93 -9.00 -15.19 6.66
N ASP A 94 -8.05 -16.00 7.10
CA ASP A 94 -8.18 -16.84 8.30
C ASP A 94 -8.27 -15.97 9.58
N VAL A 95 -7.92 -14.69 9.48
CA VAL A 95 -7.88 -13.73 10.57
C VAL A 95 -8.57 -12.42 10.19
N THR A 96 -9.04 -11.70 11.18
CA THR A 96 -9.74 -10.42 10.99
C THR A 96 -8.79 -9.30 10.57
N ALA A 97 -9.31 -8.28 9.88
CA ALA A 97 -8.51 -7.10 9.54
C ALA A 97 -7.98 -6.36 10.77
N GLN A 98 -8.69 -6.44 11.91
CA GLN A 98 -8.29 -5.83 13.17
C GLN A 98 -7.06 -6.52 13.76
N GLN A 99 -7.03 -7.86 13.83
CA GLN A 99 -5.86 -8.61 14.31
C GLN A 99 -4.60 -8.26 13.51
N ARG A 100 -4.71 -8.16 12.17
CA ARG A 100 -3.61 -7.73 11.30
C ARG A 100 -3.14 -6.31 11.59
N ALA A 101 -4.09 -5.42 11.85
CA ALA A 101 -3.78 -4.03 12.21
C ALA A 101 -3.05 -3.95 13.54
N ASP A 102 -3.44 -4.76 14.52
CA ASP A 102 -2.84 -4.73 15.85
C ASP A 102 -1.41 -5.29 15.83
N ILE A 103 -1.13 -6.34 15.06
CA ILE A 103 0.25 -6.80 14.82
C ILE A 103 1.08 -5.69 14.16
N LEU A 104 0.56 -5.04 13.12
CA LEU A 104 1.29 -3.97 12.43
C LEU A 104 1.54 -2.77 13.35
N LYS A 105 0.56 -2.39 14.19
CA LYS A 105 0.73 -1.33 15.20
C LYS A 105 1.83 -1.69 16.19
N GLY A 106 1.88 -2.93 16.65
CA GLY A 106 2.97 -3.43 17.50
C GLY A 106 4.32 -3.21 16.84
N MET A 107 4.49 -3.72 15.61
CA MET A 107 5.73 -3.56 14.84
C MET A 107 6.15 -2.09 14.67
N VAL A 108 5.21 -1.20 14.32
CA VAL A 108 5.47 0.24 14.11
C VAL A 108 5.84 0.94 15.42
N SER A 109 5.17 0.61 16.52
CA SER A 109 5.41 1.22 17.83
C SER A 109 6.78 0.85 18.37
N ASN A 110 7.21 -0.40 18.19
CA ASN A 110 8.50 -0.90 18.69
C ASN A 110 9.71 -0.20 18.04
N ILE A 111 9.56 0.34 16.83
CA ILE A 111 10.59 1.14 16.16
C ILE A 111 10.34 2.65 16.21
N SER A 112 9.44 3.10 17.09
CA SER A 112 9.18 4.51 17.41
C SER A 112 8.81 5.39 16.20
N LEU A 113 8.06 4.84 15.23
CA LEU A 113 7.56 5.59 14.08
C LEU A 113 6.30 6.40 14.43
N ASN A 114 6.50 7.54 15.09
CA ASN A 114 5.43 8.39 15.63
C ASN A 114 4.51 9.03 14.59
N ASN A 115 4.95 9.10 13.32
CA ASN A 115 4.17 9.65 12.21
C ASN A 115 3.47 8.59 11.36
N VAL A 116 3.40 7.35 11.83
CA VAL A 116 2.70 6.24 11.17
C VAL A 116 1.44 5.91 11.95
N ARG A 117 0.30 5.86 11.26
CA ARG A 117 -0.98 5.36 11.78
C ARG A 117 -1.41 4.12 11.01
N VAL A 118 -2.07 3.18 11.69
CA VAL A 118 -2.64 1.99 11.06
C VAL A 118 -4.16 2.05 11.14
N ASP A 119 -4.82 2.05 9.99
CA ASP A 119 -6.27 2.13 9.87
C ASP A 119 -6.83 0.87 9.21
N VAL A 120 -7.91 0.32 9.78
CA VAL A 120 -8.74 -0.66 9.11
C VAL A 120 -9.79 0.08 8.31
N VAL A 121 -9.88 -0.21 7.00
CA VAL A 121 -10.79 0.49 6.10
C VAL A 121 -11.83 -0.47 5.54
N SER A 122 -13.10 -0.18 5.83
CA SER A 122 -14.24 -0.79 5.17
C SER A 122 -14.55 -0.06 3.86
N GLY A 123 -14.67 -0.79 2.75
CA GLY A 123 -14.97 -0.22 1.43
C GLY A 123 -13.72 0.30 0.70
N TYR A 124 -13.91 1.30 -0.17
CA TYR A 124 -12.84 1.76 -1.04
C TYR A 124 -11.77 2.60 -0.31
N ILE A 125 -10.53 2.11 -0.30
CA ILE A 125 -9.39 2.80 0.36
C ILE A 125 -9.17 4.21 -0.21
N TRP A 126 -9.43 4.44 -1.50
CA TRP A 126 -9.27 5.78 -2.09
C TRP A 126 -10.20 6.83 -1.45
N ARG A 127 -11.37 6.43 -0.91
CA ARG A 127 -12.27 7.35 -0.18
C ARG A 127 -11.64 7.76 1.15
N HIS A 128 -11.10 6.79 1.89
CA HIS A 128 -10.39 7.04 3.14
C HIS A 128 -9.16 7.90 2.90
N ALA A 129 -8.33 7.56 1.91
CA ALA A 129 -7.16 8.33 1.54
C ALA A 129 -7.49 9.82 1.28
N ARG A 130 -8.60 10.08 0.58
CA ARG A 130 -9.07 11.44 0.32
C ARG A 130 -9.55 12.15 1.59
N ALA A 131 -10.31 11.46 2.45
CA ALA A 131 -10.76 12.02 3.74
C ALA A 131 -9.58 12.41 4.64
N GLN A 132 -8.45 11.71 4.50
CA GLN A 132 -7.20 12.00 5.21
C GLN A 132 -6.29 13.00 4.46
N ASN A 133 -6.77 13.65 3.40
CA ASN A 133 -6.01 14.58 2.56
C ASN A 133 -4.71 13.98 1.98
N ALA A 134 -4.66 12.66 1.79
CA ALA A 134 -3.49 11.99 1.24
C ALA A 134 -3.20 12.45 -0.20
N LYS A 135 -1.93 12.71 -0.49
CA LYS A 135 -1.48 13.16 -1.82
C LYS A 135 -0.96 12.02 -2.67
N LEU A 136 -0.51 10.94 -2.04
CA LEU A 136 0.06 9.75 -2.69
C LEU A 136 -0.52 8.49 -2.08
N PHE A 137 -0.65 7.47 -2.93
CA PHE A 137 -1.14 6.15 -2.60
C PHE A 137 -0.05 5.12 -2.93
N PHE A 138 0.57 4.55 -1.92
CA PHE A 138 1.64 3.58 -2.07
C PHE A 138 1.13 2.14 -2.01
N ARG A 139 1.76 1.28 -2.83
CA ARG A 139 1.59 -0.17 -2.83
C ARG A 139 2.96 -0.82 -2.87
N GLY A 140 3.19 -1.83 -2.05
CA GLY A 140 4.44 -2.59 -2.04
C GLY A 140 4.36 -3.73 -3.04
N ILE A 141 5.42 -3.93 -3.81
CA ILE A 141 5.59 -5.07 -4.73
C ILE A 141 6.98 -5.66 -4.56
N ARG A 142 7.16 -6.95 -4.86
CA ARG A 142 8.49 -7.57 -4.92
C ARG A 142 9.24 -7.11 -6.16
N THR A 143 8.59 -7.27 -7.30
CA THR A 143 9.01 -6.77 -8.61
C THR A 143 7.76 -6.51 -9.45
N TRP A 144 7.85 -5.62 -10.42
CA TRP A 144 6.74 -5.43 -11.36
C TRP A 144 6.43 -6.68 -12.18
N ALA A 145 7.45 -7.49 -12.49
CA ALA A 145 7.29 -8.72 -13.25
C ALA A 145 6.46 -9.78 -12.51
N GLU A 146 6.61 -9.87 -11.18
CA GLU A 146 5.90 -10.86 -10.36
C GLU A 146 4.48 -10.40 -9.99
N ASP A 147 4.36 -9.17 -9.46
CA ASP A 147 3.11 -8.72 -8.83
C ASP A 147 2.28 -7.78 -9.75
N GLY A 148 2.86 -7.28 -10.85
CA GLY A 148 2.28 -6.22 -11.67
C GLY A 148 0.93 -6.58 -12.29
N ALA A 149 0.69 -7.84 -12.64
CA ALA A 149 -0.58 -8.27 -13.22
C ALA A 149 -1.78 -8.10 -12.25
N ASP A 150 -1.58 -8.41 -10.97
CA ASP A 150 -2.61 -8.26 -9.95
C ASP A 150 -2.70 -6.81 -9.46
N GLU A 151 -1.57 -6.12 -9.33
CA GLU A 151 -1.54 -4.71 -8.95
C GLU A 151 -2.12 -3.77 -10.01
N LEU A 152 -2.01 -4.13 -11.30
CA LEU A 152 -2.63 -3.37 -12.39
C LEU A 152 -4.16 -3.34 -12.25
N LYS A 153 -4.79 -4.44 -11.81
CA LYS A 153 -6.24 -4.49 -11.55
C LYS A 153 -6.62 -3.47 -10.46
N LEU A 154 -5.83 -3.41 -9.38
CA LEU A 154 -6.04 -2.45 -8.29
C LEU A 154 -5.75 -1.01 -8.73
N LEU A 155 -4.74 -0.78 -9.58
CA LEU A 155 -4.43 0.52 -10.16
C LEU A 155 -5.61 1.06 -10.99
N ILE A 156 -6.20 0.21 -11.83
CA ILE A 156 -7.38 0.54 -12.63
C ILE A 156 -8.54 0.92 -11.70
N GLN A 157 -8.81 0.11 -10.67
CA GLN A 157 -9.87 0.40 -9.69
C GLN A 157 -9.63 1.73 -8.95
N ASN A 158 -8.39 2.00 -8.52
CA ASN A 158 -8.03 3.25 -7.82
C ASN A 158 -7.95 4.46 -8.76
N THR A 159 -7.92 4.26 -10.08
CA THR A 159 -7.92 5.33 -11.08
C THR A 159 -9.34 5.66 -11.54
N TYR A 160 -10.11 4.65 -11.93
CA TYR A 160 -11.48 4.84 -12.44
C TYR A 160 -12.53 4.96 -11.32
N GLY A 161 -12.34 4.28 -10.18
CA GLY A 161 -13.25 4.36 -9.04
C GLY A 161 -13.52 5.79 -8.56
N PRO A 162 -12.48 6.60 -8.28
CA PRO A 162 -12.65 8.02 -7.94
C PRO A 162 -13.41 8.83 -8.98
N LEU A 163 -13.17 8.58 -10.27
CA LEU A 163 -13.83 9.30 -11.37
C LEU A 163 -15.30 8.92 -11.48
N LEU A 164 -15.61 7.62 -11.53
CA LEU A 164 -16.94 7.10 -11.80
C LEU A 164 -17.86 7.17 -10.57
N LEU A 165 -17.34 6.79 -9.39
CA LEU A 165 -18.11 6.69 -8.16
C LEU A 165 -17.94 7.89 -7.23
N GLY A 166 -16.84 8.64 -7.37
CA GLY A 166 -16.53 9.79 -6.53
C GLY A 166 -16.70 11.13 -7.22
N ARG A 167 -16.71 11.17 -8.56
CA ARG A 167 -16.66 12.40 -9.39
C ARG A 167 -15.45 13.28 -9.03
N VAL A 168 -14.33 12.64 -8.70
CA VAL A 168 -13.13 13.32 -8.25
C VAL A 168 -11.88 12.75 -8.91
N TRP A 169 -10.85 13.59 -9.05
CA TRP A 169 -9.57 13.17 -9.61
C TRP A 169 -8.89 12.12 -8.71
N PRO A 170 -8.36 11.01 -9.28
CA PRO A 170 -7.70 9.95 -8.52
C PRO A 170 -6.37 10.42 -7.90
N ILE A 171 -6.09 9.94 -6.69
CA ILE A 171 -4.80 10.14 -6.01
C ILE A 171 -3.72 9.32 -6.71
N ASN A 172 -2.52 9.87 -6.90
CA ASN A 172 -1.40 9.18 -7.56
C ASN A 172 -1.00 7.87 -6.85
N THR A 173 -1.06 6.76 -7.59
CA THR A 173 -0.61 5.46 -7.13
C THR A 173 0.86 5.28 -7.48
N VAL A 174 1.67 4.95 -6.50
CA VAL A 174 3.11 4.70 -6.64
C VAL A 174 3.40 3.31 -6.11
N PHE A 175 4.03 2.49 -6.94
CA PHE A 175 4.50 1.17 -6.54
C PHE A 175 5.91 1.28 -5.97
N LEU A 176 6.13 0.68 -4.81
CA LEU A 176 7.41 0.61 -4.15
C LEU A 176 7.94 -0.81 -4.31
N GLU A 177 8.99 -0.99 -5.11
CA GLU A 177 9.67 -2.28 -5.16
C GLU A 177 10.46 -2.51 -3.88
N GLY A 178 10.30 -3.70 -3.30
CA GLY A 178 10.92 -4.08 -2.05
C GLY A 178 12.44 -4.18 -2.14
N ASP A 179 13.07 -3.97 -0.99
CA ASP A 179 14.48 -4.26 -0.82
C ASP A 179 14.73 -5.76 -1.08
N PRO A 180 15.61 -6.11 -2.04
CA PRO A 180 15.92 -7.49 -2.39
C PRO A 180 16.35 -8.36 -1.20
N ARG A 181 16.92 -7.77 -0.14
CA ARG A 181 17.35 -8.48 1.08
C ARG A 181 16.18 -9.15 1.81
N TYR A 182 14.97 -8.60 1.68
CA TYR A 182 13.76 -9.13 2.33
C TYR A 182 12.84 -9.86 1.34
N ARG A 183 13.30 -10.20 0.13
CA ARG A 183 12.49 -10.87 -0.89
C ARG A 183 11.98 -12.24 -0.43
N GLY A 184 12.75 -12.95 0.39
CA GLY A 184 12.35 -14.21 1.01
C GLY A 184 11.23 -14.07 2.04
N ALA A 185 11.04 -12.87 2.62
CA ALA A 185 9.94 -12.62 3.54
C ALA A 185 8.62 -12.55 2.78
N SER A 186 7.77 -13.55 3.01
CA SER A 186 6.41 -13.59 2.48
C SER A 186 5.43 -13.90 3.60
N SER A 187 4.27 -13.25 3.57
CA SER A 187 3.19 -13.56 4.50
C SER A 187 2.70 -15.02 4.42
N THR A 188 2.90 -15.70 3.28
CA THR A 188 2.59 -17.14 3.16
C THR A 188 3.58 -17.99 3.94
N LEU A 189 4.88 -17.71 3.84
CA LEU A 189 5.91 -18.40 4.62
C LEU A 189 5.69 -18.21 6.12
N VAL A 190 5.45 -16.97 6.55
CA VAL A 190 5.20 -16.65 7.97
C VAL A 190 4.03 -17.46 8.53
N ARG A 191 2.92 -17.58 7.80
CA ARG A 191 1.77 -18.40 8.22
C ARG A 191 2.13 -19.88 8.34
N GLY A 192 2.87 -20.42 7.36
CA GLY A 192 3.33 -21.81 7.39
C GLY A 192 4.19 -22.12 8.63
N LEU A 193 5.08 -21.18 9.01
CA LEU A 193 5.91 -21.32 10.21
C LEU A 193 5.08 -21.26 11.50
N CYS A 194 4.10 -20.36 11.59
CA CYS A 194 3.21 -20.28 12.75
C CYS A 194 2.45 -21.60 12.99
N VAL A 195 1.95 -22.22 11.92
CA VAL A 195 1.27 -23.53 11.99
C VAL A 195 2.23 -24.63 12.45
N ARG A 196 3.45 -24.69 11.91
CA ARG A 196 4.48 -25.66 12.33
C ARG A 196 4.80 -25.53 13.82
N ILE A 197 5.03 -24.31 14.30
CA ILE A 197 5.29 -24.00 15.71
C ILE A 197 4.14 -24.52 16.58
N LYS A 198 2.88 -24.24 16.21
CA LYS A 198 1.72 -24.64 17.02
C LYS A 198 1.50 -26.16 17.05
N ARG A 199 1.90 -26.87 16.00
CA ARG A 199 1.84 -28.35 15.91
C ARG A 199 3.03 -29.06 16.57
N ASN A 200 3.98 -28.31 17.13
CA ASN A 200 5.26 -28.83 17.63
C ASN A 200 6.08 -29.57 16.55
N GLU A 201 5.91 -29.18 15.28
CA GLU A 201 6.65 -29.72 14.14
C GLU A 201 7.92 -28.90 13.92
N ASP A 202 9.06 -29.39 14.39
CA ASP A 202 10.35 -28.67 14.31
C ASP A 202 10.22 -27.25 14.90
N GLN A 203 9.71 -27.17 16.13
CA GLN A 203 9.31 -25.92 16.76
C GLN A 203 10.47 -24.93 16.88
N ASP A 204 11.64 -25.41 17.30
CA ASP A 204 12.83 -24.57 17.49
C ASP A 204 13.34 -24.04 16.14
N GLY A 205 13.43 -24.89 15.12
CA GLY A 205 13.84 -24.48 13.77
C GLY A 205 12.87 -23.48 13.15
N ALA A 206 11.57 -23.73 13.27
CA ALA A 206 10.53 -22.84 12.75
C ALA A 206 10.51 -21.49 13.48
N MET A 207 10.80 -21.47 14.79
CA MET A 207 10.89 -20.23 15.56
C MET A 207 12.09 -19.38 15.16
N GLU A 208 13.27 -20.00 14.95
CA GLU A 208 14.45 -19.29 14.47
C GLU A 208 14.23 -18.70 13.06
N GLU A 209 13.62 -19.47 12.16
CA GLU A 209 13.27 -18.96 10.83
C GLU A 209 12.25 -17.80 10.91
N LEU A 210 11.28 -17.88 11.84
CA LEU A 210 10.28 -16.83 12.02
C LEU A 210 10.90 -15.51 12.52
N LYS A 211 11.91 -15.56 13.41
CA LYS A 211 12.66 -14.39 13.89
C LYS A 211 13.35 -13.61 12.77
N GLU A 212 13.74 -14.30 11.69
CA GLU A 212 14.33 -13.64 10.52
C GLU A 212 13.30 -12.89 9.66
N LEU A 213 12.01 -13.22 9.79
CA LEU A 213 10.94 -12.68 8.94
C LEU A 213 10.14 -11.56 9.61
N VAL A 214 10.03 -11.56 10.93
CA VAL A 214 9.25 -10.58 11.70
C VAL A 214 10.01 -10.10 12.95
N PRO A 215 9.73 -8.90 13.47
CA PRO A 215 10.36 -8.43 14.71
C PRO A 215 10.00 -9.30 15.91
N GLU A 216 10.97 -9.55 16.79
CA GLU A 216 10.77 -10.38 18.00
C GLU A 216 9.58 -9.96 18.84
N SER A 217 9.38 -8.65 18.93
CA SER A 217 8.33 -8.00 19.70
C SER A 217 6.89 -8.38 19.33
N VAL A 218 6.66 -9.05 18.19
CA VAL A 218 5.33 -9.52 17.75
C VAL A 218 5.27 -11.03 17.52
N LEU A 219 6.30 -11.79 17.90
CA LEU A 219 6.36 -13.25 17.68
C LEU A 219 5.24 -13.99 18.39
N ASP A 220 5.03 -13.72 19.67
CA ASP A 220 3.99 -14.44 20.42
C ASP A 220 2.60 -14.15 19.84
N GLN A 221 2.34 -12.87 19.54
CA GLN A 221 1.09 -12.43 18.95
C GLN A 221 0.87 -13.04 17.56
N ILE A 222 1.89 -13.10 16.71
CA ILE A 222 1.75 -13.61 15.34
C ILE A 222 1.51 -15.13 15.35
N VAL A 223 2.19 -15.87 16.24
CA VAL A 223 2.00 -17.32 16.40
C VAL A 223 0.62 -17.62 16.97
N GLU A 224 0.14 -16.83 17.93
CA GLU A 224 -1.20 -16.98 18.48
C GLU A 224 -2.28 -16.77 17.40
N VAL A 225 -2.12 -15.73 16.57
CA VAL A 225 -3.11 -15.35 15.56
C VAL A 225 -3.09 -16.26 14.33
N TYR A 226 -1.93 -16.77 13.93
CA TYR A 226 -1.77 -17.53 12.67
C TYR A 226 -1.40 -19.01 12.85
N GLY A 227 -1.21 -19.49 14.07
CA GLY A 227 -0.89 -20.89 14.36
C GLY A 227 -2.12 -21.82 14.37
N THR A 228 -3.32 -21.30 14.15
CA THR A 228 -4.59 -22.04 14.17
C THR A 228 -4.80 -22.93 12.95
#